data_AF-A0A820E563-F1
#
_entry.id   AF-A0A820E563-F1
#
_cell.length_a   1.000
_cell.length_b   1.000
_cell.length_c   1.000
_cell.angle_alpha   90.00
_cell.angle_beta   90.00
_cell.angle_gamma   90.00
#
_symmetry.space_group_name_H-M   'P 1'
#
loop_
_entity.id
_entity.type
_entity.pdbx_description
1 polymer ?
#
loop_
_entity_poly.entity_id
_entity_poly.type
_entity_poly.pdbx_seq_one_letter_code
_entity_poly.pdbx_strand_id
1 'polypeptide(L)'
;MNSKFLHPMQIKGNTISNLRKLAKPPEAIMIVLDMALILMKRRLDPIRIDNNLDEPFYASSKTEILRLLNFSGLLSTLLTIRELNDEIIE
;
A
#
# COMPACT_ATOMS: atom_id res chain seq x y z
N MET A 1 13.76 3.03 28.09
CA MET A 1 13.45 2.86 26.65
C MET A 1 13.40 4.24 26.01
N ASN A 2 14.32 4.54 25.08
CA ASN A 2 14.45 5.86 24.45
C ASN A 2 13.31 6.08 23.43
N SER A 3 12.45 7.08 23.66
CA SER A 3 11.34 7.45 22.77
C SER A 3 11.77 8.14 21.45
N LYS A 4 13.08 8.19 21.16
CA LYS A 4 13.66 8.87 19.99
C LYS A 4 13.49 8.13 18.66
N PHE A 5 12.90 6.93 18.64
CA PHE A 5 12.68 6.15 17.41
C PHE A 5 11.24 6.23 16.86
N LEU A 6 10.33 6.91 17.57
CA LEU A 6 9.00 7.21 17.05
C LEU A 6 9.00 8.63 16.50
N HIS A 7 9.77 8.89 15.44
CA HIS A 7 9.32 9.92 14.52
C HIS A 7 8.08 9.33 13.83
N PRO A 8 6.86 9.85 14.07
CA PRO A 8 5.73 9.42 13.26
C PRO A 8 6.14 9.70 11.82
N MET A 9 6.24 8.64 11.00
CA MET A 9 6.52 8.78 9.58
C MET A 9 5.40 9.63 9.00
N GLN A 10 5.63 10.94 8.92
CA GLN A 10 4.64 11.86 8.38
C GLN A 10 4.62 11.65 6.87
N ILE A 11 3.55 11.01 6.39
CA ILE A 11 3.19 11.10 4.99
C ILE A 11 2.92 12.58 4.73
N LYS A 12 3.88 13.28 4.10
CA LYS A 12 3.68 14.66 3.68
C LYS A 12 2.45 14.70 2.78
N GLY A 13 1.58 15.70 2.94
CA GLY A 13 0.30 15.75 2.23
C GLY A 13 0.42 15.68 0.70
N ASN A 14 1.58 16.03 0.15
CA ASN A 14 1.88 15.93 -1.28
C ASN A 14 2.36 14.53 -1.74
N THR A 15 2.72 13.62 -0.84
CA THR A 15 3.27 12.30 -1.20
C THR A 15 2.27 11.49 -2.02
N ILE A 16 1.02 11.37 -1.57
CA ILE A 16 -0.03 10.63 -2.31
C ILE A 16 -0.32 11.30 -3.65
N SER A 17 -0.41 12.63 -3.67
CA SER A 17 -0.60 13.41 -4.90
C SER A 17 0.54 13.23 -5.90
N ASN A 18 1.78 13.07 -5.42
CA ASN A 18 2.94 12.79 -6.26
C ASN A 18 2.91 11.36 -6.80
N LEU A 19 2.50 10.38 -6.00
CA LEU A 19 2.32 8.99 -6.47
C LEU A 19 1.27 8.88 -7.57
N ARG A 20 0.16 9.63 -7.49
CA ARG A 20 -0.86 9.69 -8.56
C ARG A 20 -0.32 10.22 -9.89
N LYS A 21 0.69 11.09 -9.85
CA LYS A 21 1.29 11.67 -11.06
C LYS A 21 2.24 10.70 -11.76
N LEU A 22 2.69 9.66 -11.06
CA LEU A 22 3.45 8.59 -11.68
C LEU A 22 2.49 7.73 -12.47
N ALA A 23 2.70 7.61 -13.79
CA ALA A 23 1.95 6.68 -14.62
C ALA A 23 2.07 5.24 -14.10
N LYS A 24 3.22 4.91 -13.51
CA LYS A 24 3.50 3.64 -12.84
C LYS A 24 4.42 3.88 -11.63
N PRO A 25 3.93 3.77 -10.38
CA PRO A 25 4.79 3.79 -9.21
C PRO A 25 5.84 2.66 -9.27
N PRO A 26 7.05 2.85 -8.71
CA PRO A 26 8.03 1.77 -8.55
C PRO A 26 7.44 0.55 -7.84
N GLU A 27 7.85 -0.66 -8.24
CA GLU A 27 7.26 -1.93 -7.75
C GLU A 27 7.28 -2.04 -6.22
N ALA A 28 8.39 -1.65 -5.57
CA ALA A 28 8.50 -1.63 -4.11
C ALA A 28 7.40 -0.77 -3.44
N ILE A 29 7.04 0.37 -4.03
CA ILE A 29 5.96 1.22 -3.53
C ILE A 29 4.61 0.54 -3.77
N MET A 30 4.45 -0.14 -4.91
CA MET A 30 3.23 -0.87 -5.22
C MET A 30 2.97 -1.99 -4.20
N ILE A 31 4.00 -2.75 -3.81
CA ILE A 31 3.91 -3.79 -2.77
C ILE A 31 3.47 -3.20 -1.41
N VAL A 32 4.00 -2.04 -1.03
CA VAL A 32 3.55 -1.36 0.20
C VAL A 32 2.08 -0.92 0.07
N LEU A 33 1.64 -0.53 -1.12
CA LEU A 33 0.23 -0.16 -1.36
C LEU A 33 -0.71 -1.37 -1.38
N ASP A 34 -0.23 -2.59 -1.67
CA ASP A 34 -1.00 -3.82 -1.45
C ASP A 34 -1.34 -4.01 0.04
N MET A 35 -0.41 -3.71 0.95
CA MET A 35 -0.72 -3.73 2.40
C MET A 35 -1.84 -2.75 2.75
N ALA A 36 -1.87 -1.58 2.13
CA ALA A 36 -2.97 -0.64 2.31
C ALA A 36 -4.31 -1.20 1.78
N LEU A 37 -4.31 -1.93 0.67
CA LEU A 37 -5.51 -2.64 0.18
C LEU A 37 -6.00 -3.67 1.20
N ILE A 38 -5.08 -4.49 1.74
CA ILE A 38 -5.39 -5.53 2.75
C ILE A 38 -5.98 -4.90 4.01
N LEU A 39 -5.31 -3.89 4.58
CA LEU A 39 -5.76 -3.19 5.79
C LEU A 39 -7.14 -2.56 5.59
N MET A 40 -7.43 -2.06 4.38
CA MET A 40 -8.72 -1.47 4.02
C MET A 40 -9.76 -2.51 3.59
N LYS A 41 -9.46 -3.82 3.66
CA LYS A 41 -10.30 -4.94 3.20
C LYS A 41 -10.79 -4.75 1.77
N ARG A 42 -9.92 -4.23 0.90
CA ARG A 42 -10.19 -4.03 -0.52
C ARG A 42 -9.73 -5.22 -1.34
N ARG A 43 -10.28 -5.31 -2.55
CA ARG A 43 -9.92 -6.33 -3.53
C ARG A 43 -8.43 -6.20 -3.91
N LEU A 44 -7.78 -7.35 -4.07
CA LEU A 44 -6.48 -7.50 -4.70
C LEU A 44 -6.63 -8.02 -6.13
N ASP A 45 -5.64 -7.79 -6.98
CA ASP A 45 -5.57 -8.47 -8.26
C ASP A 45 -5.30 -9.97 -8.03
N PRO A 46 -5.62 -10.86 -9.00
CA PRO A 46 -5.25 -12.27 -8.91
C PRO A 46 -3.74 -12.45 -8.72
N ILE A 47 -3.35 -13.39 -7.86
CA ILE A 47 -1.95 -13.72 -7.59
C ILE A 47 -1.24 -14.06 -8.90
N ARG A 48 -0.13 -13.37 -9.15
CA ARG A 48 0.75 -13.59 -10.29
C ARG A 48 2.19 -13.62 -9.79
N ILE A 49 3.00 -14.52 -10.32
CA ILE A 49 4.44 -14.56 -10.06
C ILE A 49 5.10 -13.69 -11.13
N ASP A 50 5.90 -12.72 -10.71
CA ASP A 50 6.76 -11.95 -11.61
C ASP A 50 8.00 -12.79 -11.94
N ASN A 51 7.99 -13.37 -13.13
CA ASN A 51 9.11 -14.19 -13.63
C ASN A 51 10.26 -13.34 -14.19
N ASN A 52 10.19 -12.00 -14.11
CA ASN A 52 11.23 -11.10 -14.61
C ASN A 52 12.27 -10.73 -13.55
N LEU A 53 12.17 -11.28 -12.34
CA LEU A 53 13.11 -11.10 -11.25
C LEU A 53 13.94 -12.37 -11.05
N ASP A 54 15.18 -12.20 -10.57
CA ASP A 54 16.11 -13.32 -10.32
C ASP A 54 15.54 -14.34 -9.32
N GLU A 55 14.66 -13.88 -8.43
CA GLU A 55 13.88 -14.71 -7.50
C GLU A 55 12.38 -14.56 -7.79
N PRO A 56 11.59 -15.65 -7.80
CA PRO A 56 10.14 -15.60 -7.97
C PRO A 56 9.51 -14.70 -6.91
N PHE A 57 8.86 -13.63 -7.34
CA PHE A 57 8.22 -12.68 -6.44
C PHE A 57 6.75 -12.47 -6.83
N TYR A 58 5.88 -12.21 -5.85
CA TYR A 58 4.48 -11.92 -6.13
C TYR A 58 4.32 -10.54 -6.78
N ALA A 59 3.76 -10.48 -7.97
CA ALA A 59 3.46 -9.22 -8.63
C ALA A 59 2.42 -8.43 -7.83
N SER A 60 2.64 -7.12 -7.71
CA SER A 60 1.71 -6.23 -7.00
C SER A 60 0.33 -6.11 -7.67
N SER A 61 -0.69 -5.68 -6.92
CA SER A 61 -2.06 -5.47 -7.45
C SER A 61 -2.17 -4.16 -8.24
N LYS A 62 -1.48 -4.06 -9.36
CA LYS A 62 -1.31 -2.83 -10.15
C LYS A 62 -2.63 -2.14 -10.45
N THR A 63 -3.67 -2.88 -10.81
CA THR A 63 -4.97 -2.30 -11.17
C THR A 63 -5.65 -1.68 -9.96
N GLU A 64 -5.71 -2.44 -8.86
CA GLU A 64 -6.38 -2.02 -7.62
C GLU A 64 -5.61 -0.90 -6.93
N ILE A 65 -4.28 -0.89 -7.01
CA ILE A 65 -3.43 0.18 -6.50
C ILE A 65 -3.69 1.49 -7.22
N LEU A 66 -3.83 1.48 -8.55
CA LEU A 66 -4.16 2.71 -9.29
C LEU A 66 -5.55 3.24 -8.92
N ARG A 67 -6.52 2.35 -8.67
CA ARG A 67 -7.85 2.76 -8.15
C ARG A 67 -7.76 3.28 -6.72
N LEU A 68 -6.97 2.64 -5.87
CA LEU A 68 -6.71 3.06 -4.49
C LEU A 68 -6.08 4.45 -4.48
N LEU A 69 -5.07 4.71 -5.31
CA LEU A 69 -4.47 6.03 -5.41
C LEU A 69 -5.50 7.07 -5.81
N ASN A 70 -6.45 6.78 -6.71
CA ASN A 70 -7.52 7.71 -7.09
C ASN A 70 -8.66 7.83 -6.06
N PHE A 71 -8.69 6.98 -5.02
CA PHE A 71 -9.67 7.08 -3.95
C PHE A 71 -9.37 8.30 -3.06
N SER A 72 -10.30 9.25 -3.01
CA SER A 72 -10.18 10.49 -2.21
C SER A 72 -10.10 10.24 -0.71
N GLY A 73 -10.73 9.17 -0.22
CA GLY A 73 -10.74 8.78 1.19
C GLY A 73 -9.54 7.93 1.63
N LEU A 74 -8.51 7.74 0.80
CA LEU A 74 -7.41 6.81 1.11
C LEU A 74 -6.80 7.07 2.49
N LEU A 75 -6.36 8.31 2.75
CA LEU A 75 -5.66 8.64 3.97
C LEU A 75 -6.60 8.65 5.18
N SER A 76 -7.81 9.20 5.02
CA SER A 76 -8.79 9.23 6.12
C SER A 76 -9.23 7.83 6.53
N THR A 77 -9.47 6.93 5.57
CA THR A 77 -9.79 5.53 5.87
C THR A 77 -8.61 4.84 6.56
N LEU A 78 -7.38 4.94 6.03
CA LEU A 78 -6.22 4.30 6.65
C LEU A 78 -5.98 4.77 8.10
N LEU A 79 -6.12 6.07 8.37
CA LEU A 79 -5.93 6.64 9.71
C LEU A 79 -7.04 6.28 10.71
N THR A 80 -8.17 5.76 10.23
CA THR A 80 -9.35 5.45 11.08
C THR A 80 -9.59 3.97 11.28
N ILE A 81 -8.72 3.09 10.75
CA ILE A 81 -8.76 1.65 11.03
C ILE A 81 -8.50 1.43 12.53
N ARG A 82 -9.43 0.75 13.20
CA ARG A 82 -9.36 0.48 14.66
C ARG A 82 -9.21 -1.00 14.99
N GLU A 83 -9.62 -1.88 14.08
CA GLU A 83 -9.69 -3.32 14.32
C GLU A 83 -8.93 -4.04 13.21
N LEU A 84 -7.88 -4.74 13.60
CA LEU A 84 -7.18 -5.72 12.78
C LEU A 84 -7.62 -7.10 13.30
N ASN A 85 -8.04 -7.98 12.41
CA ASN A 85 -8.30 -9.38 12.74
C ASN A 85 -7.06 -10.23 12.44
N ASP A 86 -6.99 -11.40 13.05
CA ASP A 86 -5.84 -12.31 12.90
C ASP A 86 -5.59 -12.69 11.43
N GLU A 87 -6.65 -12.79 10.61
CA GLU A 87 -6.57 -13.03 9.15
C GLU A 87 -5.76 -11.95 8.38
N ILE A 88 -5.72 -10.71 8.86
CA ILE A 88 -4.90 -9.64 8.23
C ILE A 88 -3.44 -9.71 8.70
N ILE A 89 -3.18 -10.33 9.84
CA ILE A 89 -1.89 -10.32 10.53
C ILE A 89 -1.07 -11.57 10.20
N GLU A 90 -1.72 -12.73 10.10
CA GLU A 90 -1.15 -14.04 9.74
C GLU A 90 -0.93 -14.19 8.23
#